data_AF-A0A6B0X3G2-F1
#
_entry.id   AF-A0A6B0X3G2-F1
#
_cell.length_a   1.000
_cell.length_b   1.000
_cell.length_c   1.000
_cell.angle_alpha   90.00
_cell.angle_beta   90.00
_cell.angle_gamma   90.00
#
_symmetry.space_group_name_H-M   'P 1'
#
loop_
_entity.id
_entity.type
_entity.pdbx_description
1 polymer ?
#
loop_
_entity_poly.entity_id
_entity_poly.type
_entity_poly.pdbx_seq_one_letter_code
_entity_poly.pdbx_strand_id
1 'polypeptide(L)'
;MTTTFRIGVTRDFLKDDGTLGFGDIGLDLLDEAPKVEWEFLAENTTELRPDQIRGYDGLLVLASIVSAETLQGAEKLAEETHPLRYRAIG
;
A
#
# COMPACT_ATOMS: atom_id res chain seq x y z
N MET A 1 -19.73 -5.83 -17.07
CA MET A 1 -19.28 -4.77 -16.15
C MET A 1 -17.81 -5.00 -15.90
N THR A 2 -16.94 -4.05 -16.24
CA THR A 2 -15.50 -4.18 -15.95
C THR A 2 -15.23 -3.54 -14.61
N THR A 3 -14.92 -4.35 -13.60
CA THR A 3 -14.63 -3.90 -12.23
C THR A 3 -13.27 -3.21 -12.20
N THR A 4 -13.20 -2.01 -11.60
CA THR A 4 -11.95 -1.31 -11.29
C THR A 4 -11.23 -2.05 -10.16
N PHE A 5 -9.91 -2.21 -10.27
CA PHE A 5 -9.05 -2.76 -9.23
C PHE A 5 -8.55 -1.62 -8.34
N ARG A 6 -8.89 -1.63 -7.05
CA ARG A 6 -8.52 -0.55 -6.11
C ARG A 6 -7.27 -0.90 -5.29
N ILE A 7 -6.28 -0.03 -5.29
CA ILE A 7 -5.01 -0.24 -4.56
C ILE A 7 -4.88 0.77 -3.41
N GLY A 8 -4.65 0.27 -2.20
CA GLY A 8 -4.27 1.11 -1.06
C GLY A 8 -2.75 1.18 -0.92
N VAL A 9 -2.20 2.38 -0.83
CA VAL A 9 -0.76 2.61 -0.61
C VAL A 9 -0.54 3.06 0.83
N THR A 10 0.39 2.44 1.57
CA THR A 10 0.60 2.80 2.98
C THR A 10 1.09 4.25 3.14
N ARG A 11 0.62 4.94 4.18
CA ARG A 11 0.89 6.38 4.35
C ARG A 11 2.33 6.68 4.77
N ASP A 12 3.08 5.68 5.22
CA ASP A 12 4.52 5.76 5.54
C ASP A 12 5.42 5.99 4.29
N PHE A 13 4.86 5.97 3.08
CA PHE A 13 5.51 6.52 1.89
C PHE A 13 5.57 8.05 1.88
N LEU A 14 4.71 8.73 2.65
CA LEU A 14 4.62 10.19 2.71
C LEU A 14 5.44 10.76 3.88
N LYS A 15 6.02 11.94 3.68
CA LYS A 15 6.47 12.83 4.74
C LYS A 15 5.29 13.52 5.39
N ASP A 16 5.55 14.21 6.50
CA ASP A 16 4.54 15.01 7.22
C ASP A 16 3.89 16.11 6.36
N ASP A 17 4.60 16.60 5.35
CA ASP A 17 4.09 17.61 4.40
C ASP A 17 3.26 17.01 3.24
N GLY A 18 3.09 15.69 3.20
CA GLY A 18 2.36 14.96 2.17
C GLY A 18 3.15 14.69 0.88
N THR A 19 4.42 15.08 0.81
CA THR A 19 5.30 14.69 -0.30
C THR A 19 5.86 13.29 -0.11
N LEU A 20 6.30 12.64 -1.19
CA LEU A 20 6.98 11.35 -1.10
C LEU A 20 8.26 11.46 -0.26
N GLY A 21 8.39 10.54 0.71
CA GLY A 21 9.56 10.35 1.57
C GLY A 21 10.81 9.91 0.82
N PHE A 22 10.58 9.25 -0.30
CA PHE A 22 11.59 8.64 -1.16
C PHE A 22 11.51 9.33 -2.53
N GLY A 23 12.49 9.08 -3.39
CA GLY A 23 12.47 9.61 -4.75
C GLY A 23 11.32 9.05 -5.57
N ASP A 24 11.55 8.91 -6.87
CA ASP A 24 10.57 8.23 -7.71
C ASP A 24 10.47 6.74 -7.34
N ILE A 25 9.26 6.29 -7.00
CA ILE A 25 8.94 4.89 -6.66
C ILE A 25 8.04 4.24 -7.72
N GLY A 26 7.78 4.93 -8.85
CA GLY A 26 7.01 4.39 -9.96
C GLY A 26 5.49 4.37 -9.76
N LEU A 27 4.92 5.32 -9.00
CA LEU A 27 3.45 5.42 -8.84
C LEU A 27 2.74 5.86 -10.13
N ASP A 28 3.47 6.48 -11.05
CA ASP A 28 3.00 6.80 -12.41
C ASP A 28 2.54 5.55 -13.17
N LEU A 29 3.15 4.40 -12.93
CA LEU A 29 2.70 3.12 -13.50
C LEU A 29 1.28 2.75 -13.05
N LEU A 30 0.86 3.14 -11.84
CA LEU A 30 -0.51 2.92 -11.36
C LEU A 30 -1.48 3.91 -12.01
N ASP A 31 -1.03 5.14 -12.28
CA ASP A 31 -1.83 6.16 -12.99
C ASP A 31 -2.06 5.78 -14.46
N GLU A 32 -1.07 5.14 -15.10
CA GLU A 32 -1.15 4.69 -16.49
C GLU A 32 -1.97 3.40 -16.67
N ALA A 33 -2.16 2.62 -15.59
CA ALA A 33 -2.80 1.32 -15.66
C ALA A 33 -4.33 1.45 -15.87
N PRO A 34 -4.89 0.89 -16.96
CA PRO A 34 -6.31 1.01 -17.22
C PRO A 34 -7.13 0.25 -16.17
N LYS A 35 -8.15 0.91 -15.61
CA LYS A 35 -9.05 0.38 -14.57
C LYS A 35 -8.34 0.07 -13.24
N VAL A 36 -7.23 0.73 -12.97
CA VAL A 36 -6.65 0.82 -11.64
C VAL A 36 -7.03 2.17 -11.05
N GLU A 37 -7.46 2.15 -9.79
CA GLU A 37 -7.55 3.34 -8.95
C GLU A 37 -6.69 3.11 -7.73
N TRP A 38 -5.98 4.14 -7.27
CA TRP A 38 -5.15 4.01 -6.09
C TRP A 38 -5.18 5.28 -5.24
N GLU A 39 -4.96 5.11 -3.94
CA GLU A 39 -4.85 6.21 -2.99
C GLU A 39 -3.95 5.84 -1.81
N PHE A 40 -3.38 6.85 -1.13
CA PHE A 40 -2.74 6.62 0.15
C PHE A 40 -3.79 6.35 1.23
N LEU A 41 -3.55 5.34 2.07
CA LEU A 41 -4.41 5.07 3.23
C LEU A 41 -4.57 6.30 4.11
N ALA A 42 -5.72 6.44 4.75
CA ALA A 42 -6.04 7.62 5.55
C ALA A 42 -5.14 7.78 6.80
N GLU A 43 -4.75 6.65 7.41
CA GLU A 43 -3.97 6.61 8.65
C GLU A 43 -2.60 5.97 8.42
N ASN A 44 -1.59 6.47 9.13
CA ASN A 44 -0.25 5.86 9.22
C ASN A 44 -0.16 5.05 10.52
N THR A 45 -0.17 3.72 10.42
CA THR A 45 -0.13 2.82 11.58
C THR A 45 1.01 1.83 11.45
N THR A 46 1.64 1.46 12.57
CA THR A 46 2.73 0.48 12.57
C THR A 46 2.26 -0.91 12.13
N GLU A 47 1.04 -1.30 12.48
CA GLU A 47 0.36 -2.49 11.98
C GLU A 47 -0.97 -2.07 11.35
N LEU A 48 -1.29 -2.61 10.18
CA LEU A 48 -2.53 -2.29 9.49
C LEU A 48 -3.70 -3.04 10.14
N ARG A 49 -4.82 -2.34 10.35
CA ARG A 49 -6.05 -2.92 10.86
C ARG A 49 -6.98 -3.37 9.72
N PRO A 50 -7.87 -4.36 9.94
CA PRO A 50 -8.83 -4.80 8.93
C PRO A 50 -9.72 -3.70 8.34
N ASP A 51 -10.07 -2.69 9.14
CA ASP A 51 -10.87 -1.56 8.68
C ASP A 51 -10.12 -0.64 7.72
N GLN A 52 -8.79 -0.51 7.85
CA GLN A 52 -7.98 0.35 6.99
C GLN A 52 -7.86 -0.19 5.56
N ILE A 53 -7.93 -1.51 5.39
CA ILE A 53 -7.71 -2.18 4.10
C ILE A 53 -9.01 -2.61 3.40
N ARG A 54 -10.16 -2.41 4.06
CA ARG A 54 -11.46 -2.86 3.55
C ARG A 54 -11.80 -2.13 2.25
N GLY A 55 -12.12 -2.91 1.21
CA GLY A 55 -12.59 -2.38 -0.08
C GLY A 55 -11.47 -2.10 -1.09
N TYR A 56 -10.22 -2.36 -0.73
CA TYR A 56 -9.13 -2.48 -1.70
C TYR A 56 -9.05 -3.92 -2.23
N ASP A 57 -8.56 -4.05 -3.45
CA ASP A 57 -8.23 -5.32 -4.10
C ASP A 57 -6.71 -5.59 -4.03
N GLY A 58 -5.89 -4.57 -3.76
CA GLY A 58 -4.45 -4.73 -3.51
C GLY A 58 -3.87 -3.71 -2.53
N LEU A 59 -2.71 -4.03 -1.95
CA LEU A 59 -1.94 -3.13 -1.10
C LEU A 59 -0.49 -3.01 -1.57
N LEU A 60 0.01 -1.77 -1.61
CA LEU A 60 1.44 -1.45 -1.74
C LEU A 60 1.96 -1.01 -0.37
N VAL A 61 2.77 -1.86 0.24
CA VAL A 61 3.20 -1.73 1.65
C VAL A 61 4.70 -1.44 1.73
N LEU A 62 5.07 -0.40 2.47
CA LEU A 62 6.48 -0.07 2.75
C LEU A 62 7.00 -0.72 4.04
N ALA A 63 6.61 -0.20 5.20
CA ALA A 63 7.12 -0.63 6.51
C ALA A 63 6.03 -1.06 7.50
N SER A 64 4.77 -0.73 7.21
CA SER A 64 3.62 -1.18 8.01
C SER A 64 3.54 -2.71 8.04
N ILE A 65 3.26 -3.28 9.21
CA ILE A 65 3.09 -4.72 9.41
C ILE A 65 1.73 -5.14 8.83
N VAL A 66 1.75 -6.19 8.02
CA VAL A 66 0.55 -6.93 7.60
C VAL A 66 0.56 -8.27 8.33
N SER A 67 -0.40 -8.48 9.22
CA SER A 67 -0.54 -9.72 9.99
C SER A 67 -1.74 -10.54 9.52
N ALA A 68 -1.88 -11.75 10.05
CA ALA A 68 -3.09 -12.54 9.84
C ALA A 68 -4.35 -11.82 10.38
N GLU A 69 -4.19 -10.98 11.41
CA GLU A 69 -5.30 -10.16 11.92
C GLU A 69 -5.68 -9.09 10.90
N THR A 70 -4.70 -8.37 10.33
CA THR A 70 -4.91 -7.39 9.25
C THR A 70 -5.81 -7.93 8.14
N LEU A 71 -5.56 -9.17 7.68
CA LEU A 71 -6.26 -9.78 6.55
C LEU A 71 -7.65 -10.36 6.90
N GLN A 72 -8.12 -10.25 8.15
CA GLN A 72 -9.44 -10.78 8.51
C GLN A 72 -10.57 -10.07 7.73
N GLY A 73 -11.35 -10.85 6.99
CA GLY A 73 -12.46 -10.35 6.18
C GLY A 73 -12.02 -9.73 4.84
N ALA A 74 -10.76 -9.86 4.46
CA ALA A 74 -10.24 -9.45 3.15
C ALA A 74 -10.42 -10.56 2.11
N GLU A 75 -11.55 -10.59 1.44
CA GLU A 75 -11.91 -11.67 0.50
C GLU A 75 -11.28 -11.52 -0.90
N LYS A 76 -10.71 -10.34 -1.21
CA LYS A 76 -10.24 -9.97 -2.55
C LYS A 76 -8.78 -9.53 -2.63
N LEU A 77 -8.06 -9.48 -1.50
CA LEU A 77 -6.76 -8.81 -1.43
C LEU A 77 -5.63 -9.65 -2.06
N ALA A 78 -4.88 -9.01 -2.95
CA ALA A 78 -3.51 -9.36 -3.29
C ALA A 78 -2.53 -8.47 -2.51
N GLU A 79 -1.49 -9.06 -1.93
CA GLU A 79 -0.48 -8.33 -1.16
C GLU A 79 0.88 -8.39 -1.88
N GLU A 80 1.50 -7.25 -2.10
CA GLU A 80 2.88 -7.15 -2.61
C GLU A 80 3.77 -6.42 -1.61
N THR A 81 4.68 -7.15 -0.98
CA THR A 81 5.68 -6.61 -0.05
C THR A 81 7.07 -6.56 -0.72
N HIS A 82 7.69 -5.38 -0.75
CA HIS A 82 9.10 -5.24 -1.11
C HIS A 82 9.98 -5.26 0.15
N PRO A 83 10.65 -6.37 0.51
CA PRO A 83 11.55 -6.36 1.65
C PRO A 83 12.75 -5.45 1.35
N LEU A 84 12.77 -4.27 1.97
CA LEU A 84 13.96 -3.43 2.03
C LEU A 84 15.05 -4.17 2.82
N ARG A 85 15.83 -5.01 2.14
CA ARG A 85 17.05 -5.57 2.71
C ARG A 85 18.07 -4.44 2.80
N TYR A 86 18.11 -3.76 3.94
CA TYR A 86 19.21 -2.88 4.30
C TYR A 86 20.48 -3.73 4.41
N ARG A 87 21.27 -3.78 3.33
CA ARG A 87 22.61 -4.34 3.35
C ARG A 87 23.51 -3.31 4.00
N ALA A 88 23.73 -3.45 5.31
CA ALA A 88 24.81 -2.76 5.98
C ALA A 88 26.12 -3.13 5.28
N ILE A 89 26.73 -2.15 4.60
CA ILE A 89 28.11 -2.20 4.15
C ILE A 89 28.96 -2.00 5.40
N GLY A 90 29.45 -3.12 5.93
CA GLY A 90 30.56 -3.19 6.88
C GLY A 90 31.80 -3.72 6.19
#